data_AF-A0A3Q2CVY5-F1
#
_entry.id   AF-A0A3Q2CVY5-F1
#
_cell.length_a   1.000
_cell.length_b   1.000
_cell.length_c   1.000
_cell.angle_alpha   90.00
_cell.angle_beta   90.00
_cell.angle_gamma   90.00
#
_symmetry.space_group_name_H-M   'P 1'
#
loop_
_entity.id
_entity.type
_entity.pdbx_description
1 polymer ?
#
loop_
_entity_poly.entity_id
_entity_poly.type
_entity_poly.pdbx_seq_one_letter_code
_entity_poly.pdbx_strand_id
1 'polypeptide(L)'
;MDRQDSQDSPLFGEEDENYRQQKSNIRHPLTSFFHLFFRTCAILVYLLCDFLSGRFIVCMVTIILLLSCDFWTVKNVSGRLLVGLRWWNQVDEDGRSRWVFESRKAGSVSKTTAAESRIFWLGLTVCPIFWVIFLFSTIFSFNIKWLAVVIMGLVLQWANLYGYVRCKVGGKSSLRNMAQTYLTGQVFKQVMKETEKT
;
A
#
# COMPACT_ATOMS: atom_id res chain seq x y z
N MET A 1 -40.68 50.40 8.44
CA MET A 1 -39.91 49.63 9.43
C MET A 1 -39.79 48.23 8.84
N ASP A 2 -38.83 47.93 7.95
CA ASP A 2 -37.37 48.13 7.96
C ASP A 2 -36.64 47.17 8.92
N ARG A 3 -35.74 46.35 8.32
CA ARG A 3 -34.62 45.52 8.86
C ARG A 3 -34.85 44.09 9.37
N GLN A 4 -34.60 43.14 8.45
CA GLN A 4 -33.48 42.18 8.38
C GLN A 4 -32.60 41.86 9.63
N ASP A 5 -32.24 40.57 9.73
CA ASP A 5 -31.08 39.90 10.36
C ASP A 5 -31.01 39.86 11.90
N SER A 6 -30.66 38.75 12.56
CA SER A 6 -29.65 37.75 12.23
C SER A 6 -29.96 36.40 12.88
N GLN A 7 -30.19 35.37 12.06
CA GLN A 7 -30.09 33.98 12.49
C GLN A 7 -28.62 33.58 12.31
N ASP A 8 -27.89 33.54 13.43
CA ASP A 8 -26.46 33.25 13.46
C ASP A 8 -26.19 31.92 12.76
N SER A 9 -25.68 32.03 11.54
CA SER A 9 -25.14 30.92 10.78
C SER A 9 -23.84 30.50 11.47
N PRO A 10 -23.62 29.19 11.73
CA PRO A 10 -22.34 28.74 12.24
C PRO A 10 -21.25 29.18 11.24
N LEU A 11 -20.34 29.98 11.76
CA LEU A 11 -19.24 30.62 11.06
C LEU A 11 -18.38 29.52 10.43
N PHE A 12 -18.38 29.45 9.10
CA PHE A 12 -17.37 28.74 8.32
C PHE A 12 -15.99 29.28 8.73
N GLY A 13 -15.35 28.61 9.68
CA GLY A 13 -14.10 29.06 10.28
C GLY A 13 -13.65 28.27 11.52
N GLU A 14 -14.54 27.54 12.19
CA GLU A 14 -14.17 26.69 13.34
C GLU A 14 -13.75 25.25 12.97
N GLU A 15 -13.77 24.89 11.68
CA GLU A 15 -13.34 23.57 11.21
C GLU A 15 -11.81 23.47 10.99
N ASP A 16 -11.10 24.59 10.90
CA ASP A 16 -9.65 24.61 10.62
C ASP A 16 -8.78 24.33 11.86
N GLU A 17 -9.31 24.50 13.08
CA GLU A 17 -8.55 24.27 14.32
C GLU A 17 -8.48 22.77 14.71
N ASN A 18 -9.43 21.94 14.25
CA ASN A 18 -9.38 20.50 14.47
C ASN A 18 -8.36 19.76 13.58
N TYR A 19 -7.79 20.42 12.57
CA TYR A 19 -6.78 19.83 11.70
C TYR A 19 -5.38 19.75 12.34
N ARG A 20 -5.15 20.46 13.45
CA ARG A 20 -3.84 20.56 14.11
C ARG A 20 -3.60 19.55 15.22
N GLN A 21 -4.58 18.71 15.56
CA GLN A 21 -4.43 17.77 16.67
C GLN A 21 -4.90 16.35 16.35
N GLN A 22 -4.75 15.90 15.11
CA GLN A 22 -4.66 14.45 14.87
C GLN A 22 -3.27 13.96 15.32
N LYS A 23 -3.09 13.90 16.65
CA LYS A 23 -1.98 13.25 17.33
C LYS A 23 -1.77 11.92 16.63
N SER A 24 -0.64 11.79 15.92
CA SER A 24 -0.23 10.62 15.16
C SER A 24 0.06 9.49 16.12
N ASN A 25 -0.99 8.94 16.73
CA ASN A 25 -0.86 7.78 17.58
C ASN A 25 -0.68 6.59 16.63
N ILE A 26 0.57 6.19 16.48
CA ILE A 26 0.98 4.99 15.75
C ILE A 26 0.38 3.84 16.54
N ARG A 27 -0.66 3.20 16.01
CA ARG A 27 -1.42 2.17 16.72
C ARG A 27 -0.73 0.82 16.62
N HIS A 28 0.06 0.62 15.57
CA HIS A 28 0.90 -0.56 15.34
C HIS A 28 2.39 -0.20 15.11
N PRO A 29 3.09 0.33 16.12
CA PRO A 29 4.51 0.69 16.00
C PRO A 29 5.39 -0.55 15.74
N LEU A 30 5.02 -1.70 16.32
CA LEU A 30 5.66 -2.99 16.07
C LEU A 30 5.59 -3.41 14.59
N THR A 31 4.46 -3.22 13.90
CA THR A 31 4.32 -3.65 12.50
C THR A 31 5.18 -2.80 11.56
N SER A 32 5.29 -1.51 11.82
CA SER A 32 6.20 -0.61 11.06
C SER A 32 7.67 -0.94 11.34
N PHE A 33 8.01 -1.22 12.60
CA PHE A 33 9.35 -1.65 13.00
C PHE A 33 9.75 -2.99 12.35
N PHE A 34 8.88 -4.01 12.41
CA PHE A 34 9.14 -5.30 11.76
C PHE A 34 9.26 -5.18 10.25
N HIS A 35 8.46 -4.32 9.61
CA HIS A 35 8.52 -4.10 8.17
C HIS A 35 9.87 -3.50 7.71
N LEU A 36 10.48 -2.64 8.53
CA LEU A 36 11.82 -2.12 8.28
C LEU A 36 12.90 -3.12 8.69
N PHE A 37 12.71 -3.83 9.81
CA PHE A 37 13.66 -4.79 10.37
C PHE A 37 13.99 -5.92 9.39
N PHE A 38 12.98 -6.59 8.80
CA PHE A 38 13.24 -7.68 7.86
C PHE A 38 14.04 -7.22 6.62
N ARG A 39 13.82 -5.99 6.18
CA ARG A 39 14.52 -5.40 5.02
C ARG A 39 15.92 -4.94 5.35
N THR A 40 16.12 -4.34 6.52
CA THR A 40 17.46 -4.00 7.02
C THR A 40 18.27 -5.27 7.28
N CYS A 41 17.67 -6.34 7.83
CA CYS A 41 18.35 -7.62 8.03
C CYS A 41 18.76 -8.28 6.71
N ALA A 42 17.90 -8.27 5.68
CA ALA A 42 18.27 -8.83 4.37
C ALA A 42 19.45 -8.07 3.73
N ILE A 43 19.48 -6.75 3.85
CA ILE A 43 20.59 -5.90 3.38
C ILE A 43 21.86 -6.18 4.20
N LEU A 44 21.75 -6.26 5.53
CA LEU A 44 22.89 -6.55 6.40
C LEU A 44 23.47 -7.93 6.11
N VAL A 45 22.64 -8.96 5.90
CA VAL A 45 23.11 -10.31 5.53
C VAL A 45 23.81 -10.28 4.17
N TYR A 46 23.30 -9.52 3.19
CA TYR A 46 23.96 -9.36 1.89
C TYR A 46 25.37 -8.74 2.04
N LEU A 47 25.49 -7.66 2.81
CA LEU A 47 26.77 -6.96 3.02
C LEU A 47 27.75 -7.77 3.89
N LEU A 48 27.26 -8.45 4.92
CA LEU A 48 28.08 -9.25 5.84
C LEU A 48 28.47 -10.61 5.25
N CYS A 49 27.73 -11.12 4.26
CA CYS A 49 28.09 -12.37 3.57
C CYS A 49 29.31 -12.23 2.66
N ASP A 50 29.61 -11.02 2.19
CA ASP A 50 30.85 -10.77 1.44
C ASP A 50 32.08 -10.90 2.38
N PHE A 51 31.91 -10.47 3.65
CA PHE A 51 32.93 -10.59 4.70
C PHE A 51 33.09 -12.01 5.26
N LEU A 52 32.02 -12.82 5.28
CA LEU A 52 32.02 -14.19 5.81
C LEU A 52 32.29 -15.26 4.73
N SER A 53 33.31 -15.01 3.89
CA SER A 53 33.59 -15.61 2.57
C SER A 53 33.72 -17.15 2.45
N GLY A 54 33.36 -17.93 3.48
CA GLY A 54 33.46 -19.39 3.50
C GLY A 54 32.19 -20.18 3.16
N ARG A 55 31.00 -19.54 3.10
CA ARG A 55 29.70 -20.28 2.95
C ARG A 55 28.72 -19.59 1.98
N PHE A 56 29.19 -19.24 0.78
CA PHE A 56 28.40 -18.55 -0.26
C PHE A 56 26.99 -19.15 -0.48
N ILE A 57 26.88 -20.47 -0.59
CA ILE A 57 25.59 -21.16 -0.83
C ILE A 57 24.63 -20.96 0.35
N VAL A 58 25.13 -21.06 1.58
CA VAL A 58 24.31 -20.88 2.80
C VAL A 58 23.82 -19.43 2.88
N CYS A 59 24.70 -18.47 2.57
CA CYS A 59 24.35 -17.05 2.46
C CYS A 59 23.25 -16.81 1.43
N MET A 60 23.41 -17.35 0.22
CA MET A 60 22.45 -17.24 -0.86
C MET A 60 21.07 -17.77 -0.45
N VAL A 61 21.02 -18.99 0.08
CA VAL A 61 19.78 -19.63 0.54
C VAL A 61 19.13 -18.83 1.66
N THR A 62 19.93 -18.33 2.61
CA THR A 62 19.42 -17.52 3.73
C THR A 62 18.77 -16.23 3.22
N ILE A 63 19.37 -15.54 2.26
CA ILE A 63 18.82 -14.32 1.66
C ILE A 63 17.51 -14.63 0.92
N ILE A 64 17.45 -15.72 0.15
CA ILE A 64 16.23 -16.14 -0.56
C ILE A 64 15.10 -16.44 0.44
N LEU A 65 15.38 -17.12 1.54
CA LEU A 65 14.40 -17.41 2.59
C LEU A 65 13.92 -16.13 3.27
N LEU A 66 14.83 -15.21 3.60
CA LEU A 66 14.49 -13.90 4.16
C LEU A 66 13.64 -13.07 3.19
N LEU A 67 13.98 -13.05 1.90
CA LEU A 67 13.20 -12.39 0.85
C LEU A 67 11.80 -13.00 0.69
N SER A 68 11.69 -14.32 0.79
CA SER A 68 10.41 -15.03 0.70
C SER A 68 9.53 -14.73 1.91
N CYS A 69 10.13 -14.68 3.11
CA CYS A 69 9.45 -14.29 4.33
C CYS A 69 9.01 -12.81 4.28
N ASP A 70 9.89 -11.90 3.83
CA ASP A 70 9.55 -10.50 3.59
C ASP A 70 8.39 -10.40 2.60
N PHE A 71 8.50 -11.09 1.45
CA PHE A 71 7.43 -11.11 0.45
C PHE A 71 6.09 -11.55 1.05
N TRP A 72 6.08 -12.63 1.85
CA TRP A 72 4.87 -13.15 2.46
C TRP A 72 4.30 -12.21 3.52
N THR A 73 5.14 -11.64 4.38
CA THR A 73 4.71 -10.70 5.43
C THR A 73 4.15 -9.43 4.83
N VAL A 74 4.81 -8.87 3.81
CA VAL A 74 4.31 -7.71 3.06
C VAL A 74 2.98 -8.02 2.39
N LYS A 75 2.84 -9.18 1.75
CA LYS A 75 1.62 -9.59 1.04
C LYS A 75 0.44 -9.89 1.96
N ASN A 76 0.66 -10.57 3.08
CA ASN A 76 -0.43 -11.14 3.90
C ASN A 76 -0.68 -10.40 5.20
N VAL A 77 0.35 -9.79 5.79
CA VAL A 77 0.26 -9.15 7.12
C VAL A 77 0.24 -7.64 6.96
N SER A 78 1.33 -7.05 6.45
CA SER A 78 1.47 -5.59 6.34
C SER A 78 0.41 -4.99 5.42
N GLY A 79 0.10 -5.60 4.28
CA GLY A 79 -0.95 -5.13 3.37
C GLY A 79 -2.33 -5.07 4.02
N ARG A 80 -2.68 -6.07 4.85
CA ARG A 80 -4.00 -6.12 5.50
C ARG A 80 -4.09 -5.18 6.70
N LEU A 81 -3.03 -5.12 7.51
CA LEU A 81 -3.02 -4.36 8.75
C LEU A 81 -2.76 -2.85 8.54
N LEU A 82 -1.79 -2.49 7.69
CA LEU A 82 -1.35 -1.09 7.56
C LEU A 82 -2.15 -0.30 6.52
N VAL A 83 -2.60 -0.96 5.44
CA VAL A 83 -3.31 -0.30 4.33
C VAL A 83 -4.67 -0.90 4.01
N GLY A 84 -5.02 -2.06 4.58
CA GLY A 84 -6.28 -2.74 4.28
C GLY A 84 -6.44 -3.11 2.81
N LEU A 85 -5.33 -3.37 2.12
CA LEU A 85 -5.32 -3.77 0.71
C LEU A 85 -5.00 -5.26 0.60
N ARG A 86 -5.63 -5.93 -0.35
CA ARG A 86 -5.41 -7.35 -0.61
C ARG A 86 -5.44 -7.62 -2.11
N TRP A 87 -4.52 -8.44 -2.59
CA TRP A 87 -4.48 -8.90 -3.98
C TRP A 87 -4.18 -10.40 -4.05
N TRP A 88 -4.88 -11.11 -4.93
CA TRP A 88 -4.63 -12.52 -5.22
C TRP A 88 -5.05 -12.87 -6.64
N ASN A 89 -4.59 -14.03 -7.10
CA ASN A 89 -5.03 -14.61 -8.36
C ASN A 89 -6.09 -15.67 -8.06
N GLN A 90 -7.27 -15.56 -8.66
CA GLN A 90 -8.34 -16.54 -8.61
C GLN A 90 -8.39 -17.24 -9.98
N VAL A 91 -8.41 -18.56 -9.98
CA VAL A 91 -8.58 -19.34 -11.21
C VAL A 91 -10.06 -19.71 -11.31
N ASP A 92 -10.72 -19.25 -12.37
CA ASP A 92 -12.12 -19.57 -12.66
C ASP A 92 -12.24 -21.06 -13.09
N GLU A 93 -13.45 -21.64 -13.07
CA GLU A 93 -13.69 -23.02 -13.54
C GLU A 93 -13.24 -23.25 -15.00
N ASP A 94 -13.24 -22.19 -15.80
CA ASP A 94 -12.73 -22.19 -17.18
C ASP A 94 -11.19 -22.21 -17.28
N GLY A 95 -10.47 -22.29 -16.15
CA GLY A 95 -9.01 -22.23 -16.09
C GLY A 95 -8.41 -20.83 -16.33
N ARG A 96 -9.25 -19.78 -16.41
CA ARG A 96 -8.79 -18.40 -16.64
C ARG A 96 -8.32 -17.75 -15.33
N SER A 97 -7.15 -17.08 -15.37
CA SER A 97 -6.57 -16.39 -14.22
C SER A 97 -7.13 -14.97 -14.07
N ARG A 98 -7.87 -14.73 -12.99
CA ARG A 98 -8.47 -13.45 -12.64
C ARG A 98 -7.76 -12.85 -11.43
N TRP A 99 -7.13 -11.71 -11.64
CA TRP A 99 -6.51 -10.96 -10.56
C TRP A 99 -7.55 -10.11 -9.82
N VAL A 100 -7.81 -10.46 -8.55
CA VAL A 100 -8.75 -9.77 -7.68
C VAL A 100 -7.97 -8.81 -6.77
N PHE A 101 -8.41 -7.55 -6.73
CA PHE A 101 -7.79 -6.48 -5.95
C PHE A 101 -8.83 -5.82 -5.06
N GLU A 102 -8.71 -6.02 -3.76
CA GLU A 102 -9.60 -5.45 -2.76
C GLU A 102 -8.91 -4.30 -2.03
N SER A 103 -9.70 -3.25 -1.79
CA SER A 103 -9.33 -2.14 -0.92
C SER A 103 -10.44 -1.96 0.10
N ARG A 104 -10.10 -1.87 1.39
CA ARG A 104 -11.10 -1.63 2.44
C ARG A 104 -11.72 -0.24 2.27
N LYS A 105 -13.06 -0.15 2.42
CA LYS A 105 -13.80 1.13 2.33
C LYS A 105 -13.36 2.07 3.46
N ALA A 106 -13.26 3.37 3.13
CA ALA A 106 -12.83 4.44 4.03
C ALA A 106 -13.77 4.72 5.24
N GLY A 107 -14.89 3.97 5.38
CA GLY A 107 -15.86 4.13 6.48
C GLY A 107 -16.01 2.94 7.41
N SER A 108 -15.34 1.80 7.16
CA SER A 108 -15.47 0.62 8.04
C SER A 108 -14.51 0.73 9.23
N VAL A 109 -15.02 1.23 10.37
CA VAL A 109 -14.67 1.11 11.81
C VAL A 109 -13.21 0.83 12.29
N SER A 110 -12.28 0.27 11.50
CA SER A 110 -10.87 0.17 11.87
C SER A 110 -10.09 1.41 11.39
N LYS A 111 -9.68 2.24 12.35
CA LYS A 111 -8.86 3.43 12.12
C LYS A 111 -7.42 3.01 11.76
N THR A 112 -7.11 2.80 10.49
CA THR A 112 -5.69 2.79 10.03
C THR A 112 -5.22 4.23 9.98
N THR A 113 -4.18 4.57 10.74
CA THR A 113 -3.69 5.95 10.84
C THR A 113 -3.00 6.33 9.53
N ALA A 114 -3.17 7.57 9.04
CA ALA A 114 -2.53 8.04 7.81
C ALA A 114 -0.99 7.85 7.81
N ALA A 115 -0.38 7.93 9.00
CA ALA A 115 1.03 7.63 9.22
C ALA A 115 1.40 6.17 8.88
N GLU A 116 0.59 5.19 9.28
CA GLU A 116 0.84 3.76 9.06
C GLU A 116 0.80 3.41 7.56
N SER A 117 -0.15 4.01 6.83
CA SER A 117 -0.21 3.90 5.38
C SER A 117 1.03 4.52 4.72
N ARG A 118 1.46 5.72 5.14
CA ARG A 118 2.67 6.36 4.60
C ARG A 118 3.92 5.51 4.81
N ILE A 119 4.08 4.92 5.99
CA ILE A 119 5.24 4.07 6.31
C ILE A 119 5.22 2.81 5.44
N PHE A 120 4.07 2.18 5.24
CA PHE A 120 3.93 1.06 4.33
C PHE A 120 4.33 1.42 2.89
N TRP A 121 3.81 2.53 2.34
CA TRP A 121 4.13 2.95 0.98
C TRP A 121 5.60 3.36 0.82
N LEU A 122 6.15 4.06 1.81
CA LEU A 122 7.56 4.44 1.83
C LEU A 122 8.44 3.20 1.87
N GLY A 123 8.16 2.27 2.79
CA GLY A 123 8.84 0.98 2.83
C GLY A 123 8.75 0.30 1.47
N LEU A 124 7.55 0.02 0.98
CA LEU A 124 7.29 -0.72 -0.26
C LEU A 124 8.04 -0.12 -1.47
N THR A 125 8.30 1.18 -1.48
CA THR A 125 9.03 1.89 -2.55
C THR A 125 10.54 1.94 -2.32
N VAL A 126 11.00 2.18 -1.09
CA VAL A 126 12.43 2.33 -0.78
C VAL A 126 13.19 1.01 -0.92
N CYS A 127 12.59 -0.12 -0.56
CA CYS A 127 13.25 -1.41 -0.68
C CYS A 127 13.63 -1.82 -2.11
N PRO A 128 12.74 -1.78 -3.12
CA PRO A 128 13.13 -2.07 -4.49
C PRO A 128 14.20 -1.09 -5.01
N ILE A 129 14.24 0.17 -4.55
CA ILE A 129 15.31 1.12 -4.89
C ILE A 129 16.68 0.59 -4.40
N PHE A 130 16.77 0.12 -3.15
CA PHE A 130 18.01 -0.48 -2.65
C PHE A 130 18.43 -1.71 -3.45
N TRP A 131 17.49 -2.59 -3.81
CA TRP A 131 17.79 -3.75 -4.66
C TRP A 131 18.24 -3.35 -6.07
N VAL A 132 17.73 -2.25 -6.63
CA VAL A 132 18.20 -1.70 -7.92
C VAL A 132 19.65 -1.23 -7.80
N ILE A 133 20.01 -0.55 -6.70
CA ILE A 133 21.40 -0.13 -6.44
C ILE A 133 22.32 -1.36 -6.37
N PHE A 134 21.90 -2.44 -5.70
CA PHE A 134 22.67 -3.70 -5.67
C PHE A 134 22.77 -4.37 -7.03
N LEU A 135 21.75 -4.24 -7.89
CA LEU A 135 21.80 -4.77 -9.25
C LEU A 135 22.88 -4.06 -10.05
N PHE A 136 22.90 -2.73 -10.01
CA PHE A 136 23.96 -1.96 -10.67
C PHE A 136 25.33 -2.33 -10.10
N SER A 137 25.49 -2.39 -8.78
CA SER A 137 26.75 -2.77 -8.14
C SER A 137 27.26 -4.15 -8.58
N THR A 138 26.38 -5.16 -8.62
CA THR A 138 26.74 -6.53 -9.03
C THR A 138 27.06 -6.64 -10.52
N ILE A 139 26.37 -5.87 -11.38
CA ILE A 139 26.66 -5.79 -12.82
C ILE A 139 28.04 -5.15 -13.05
N PHE A 140 28.33 -4.02 -12.42
CA PHE A 140 29.63 -3.35 -12.55
C PHE A 140 30.78 -4.19 -11.97
N SER A 141 30.50 -4.98 -10.94
CA SER A 141 31.47 -5.88 -10.31
C SER A 141 31.61 -7.23 -11.03
N PHE A 142 30.86 -7.48 -12.12
CA PHE A 142 30.82 -8.76 -12.87
C PHE A 142 30.59 -10.01 -12.00
N ASN A 143 29.93 -9.86 -10.85
CA ASN A 143 29.70 -10.92 -9.88
C ASN A 143 28.41 -11.71 -10.20
N ILE A 144 28.47 -12.56 -11.23
CA ILE A 144 27.32 -13.33 -11.75
C ILE A 144 26.65 -14.18 -10.65
N LYS A 145 27.43 -14.66 -9.68
CA LYS A 145 26.94 -15.46 -8.55
C LYS A 145 25.85 -14.73 -7.74
N TRP A 146 26.02 -13.43 -7.51
CA TRP A 146 25.10 -12.61 -6.73
C TRP A 146 23.97 -12.02 -7.59
N LEU A 147 24.17 -11.94 -8.89
CA LEU A 147 23.21 -11.39 -9.85
C LEU A 147 21.85 -12.09 -9.75
N ALA A 148 21.81 -13.41 -9.65
CA ALA A 148 20.57 -14.18 -9.53
C ALA A 148 19.78 -13.81 -8.26
N VAL A 149 20.47 -13.63 -7.12
CA VAL A 149 19.84 -13.24 -5.85
C VAL A 149 19.24 -11.84 -5.95
N VAL A 150 19.98 -10.92 -6.55
CA VAL A 150 19.55 -9.53 -6.70
C VAL A 150 18.36 -9.41 -7.65
N ILE A 151 18.37 -10.15 -8.77
CA ILE A 151 17.23 -10.22 -9.69
C ILE A 151 16.00 -10.80 -8.98
N MET A 152 16.15 -11.89 -8.22
CA MET A 152 15.05 -12.47 -7.45
C MET A 152 14.48 -11.50 -6.41
N GLY A 153 15.35 -10.79 -5.69
CA GLY A 153 14.95 -9.74 -4.74
C GLY A 153 14.16 -8.62 -5.42
N LEU A 154 14.61 -8.16 -6.59
CA LEU A 154 13.89 -7.18 -7.38
C LEU A 154 12.50 -7.67 -7.79
N VAL A 155 12.41 -8.84 -8.41
CA VAL A 155 11.13 -9.38 -8.93
C VAL A 155 10.10 -9.52 -7.82
N LEU A 156 10.48 -10.07 -6.67
CA LEU A 156 9.59 -10.24 -5.52
C LEU A 156 9.08 -8.90 -4.98
N GLN A 157 9.96 -7.91 -4.84
CA GLN A 157 9.57 -6.58 -4.34
C GLN A 157 8.72 -5.82 -5.35
N TRP A 158 9.04 -5.90 -6.64
CA TRP A 158 8.27 -5.30 -7.72
C TRP A 158 6.89 -5.91 -7.87
N ALA A 159 6.75 -7.23 -7.72
CA ALA A 159 5.45 -7.91 -7.74
C ALA A 159 4.52 -7.40 -6.62
N ASN A 160 5.06 -7.22 -5.40
CA ASN A 160 4.31 -6.63 -4.30
C ASN A 160 3.94 -5.16 -4.59
N LEU A 161 4.91 -4.34 -5.02
CA LEU A 161 4.66 -2.94 -5.34
C LEU A 161 3.56 -2.78 -6.40
N TYR A 162 3.67 -3.52 -7.50
CA TYR A 162 2.70 -3.50 -8.57
C TYR A 162 1.30 -3.92 -8.10
N GLY A 163 1.20 -5.02 -7.36
CA GLY A 163 -0.07 -5.51 -6.81
C GLY A 163 -0.78 -4.47 -5.95
N TYR A 164 -0.05 -3.83 -5.04
CA TYR A 164 -0.61 -2.80 -4.16
C TYR A 164 -0.94 -1.50 -4.87
N VAL A 165 -0.11 -1.05 -5.82
CA VAL A 165 -0.42 0.13 -6.65
C VAL A 165 -1.74 -0.09 -7.40
N ARG A 166 -1.94 -1.27 -7.97
CA ARG A 166 -3.17 -1.65 -8.67
C ARG A 166 -4.37 -1.72 -7.73
N CYS A 167 -4.21 -2.20 -6.49
CA CYS A 167 -5.25 -2.09 -5.44
C CYS A 167 -5.62 -0.63 -5.15
N LYS A 168 -4.63 0.27 -5.00
CA LYS A 168 -4.87 1.67 -4.64
C LYS A 168 -5.52 2.46 -5.77
N VAL A 169 -5.09 2.25 -7.01
CA VAL A 169 -5.66 2.89 -8.20
C VAL A 169 -7.08 2.37 -8.45
N GLY A 170 -7.27 1.04 -8.41
CA GLY A 170 -8.57 0.40 -8.59
C GLY A 170 -9.60 0.77 -7.50
N GLY A 171 -9.15 0.93 -6.25
CA GLY A 171 -10.01 1.37 -5.16
C GLY A 171 -10.55 2.79 -5.37
N LYS A 172 -9.72 3.72 -5.88
CA LYS A 172 -10.14 5.10 -6.16
C LYS A 172 -11.15 5.17 -7.32
N SER A 173 -10.92 4.41 -8.40
CA SER A 173 -11.85 4.38 -9.54
C SER A 173 -13.19 3.74 -9.17
N SER A 174 -13.17 2.65 -8.38
CA SER A 174 -14.39 1.98 -7.91
C SER A 174 -15.25 2.90 -7.05
N LEU A 175 -14.64 3.64 -6.11
CA LEU A 175 -15.36 4.62 -5.29
C LEU A 175 -15.93 5.78 -6.12
N ARG A 176 -15.16 6.31 -7.09
CA ARG A 176 -15.62 7.39 -7.98
C ARG A 176 -16.83 6.96 -8.81
N ASN A 177 -16.77 5.77 -9.40
CA ASN A 177 -17.86 5.24 -10.22
C ASN A 177 -19.12 4.99 -9.37
N MET A 178 -18.96 4.46 -8.16
CA MET A 178 -20.06 4.27 -7.22
C MET A 178 -20.73 5.60 -6.86
N ALA A 179 -19.93 6.63 -6.51
CA ALA A 179 -20.46 7.97 -6.20
C ALA A 179 -21.18 8.59 -7.40
N GLN A 180 -20.63 8.46 -8.61
CA GLN A 180 -21.25 8.96 -9.84
C GLN A 180 -22.61 8.29 -10.08
N THR A 181 -22.71 6.96 -9.96
CA THR A 181 -23.99 6.23 -10.12
C THR A 181 -25.03 6.66 -9.07
N TYR A 182 -24.63 6.87 -7.82
CA TYR A 182 -25.54 7.36 -6.79
C TYR A 182 -26.04 8.79 -7.07
N LEU A 183 -25.15 9.70 -7.48
CA LEU A 183 -25.52 11.07 -7.84
C LEU A 183 -26.43 11.10 -9.07
N THR A 184 -26.09 10.36 -10.13
CA THR A 184 -26.95 10.21 -11.32
C THR A 184 -28.32 9.65 -10.95
N GLY A 185 -28.39 8.66 -10.06
CA GLY A 185 -29.65 8.11 -9.56
C GLY A 185 -30.49 9.11 -8.78
N GLN A 186 -29.87 10.04 -8.02
CA GLN A 186 -30.61 11.09 -7.31
C GLN A 186 -31.11 12.20 -8.24
N VAL A 187 -30.29 12.64 -9.19
CA VAL A 187 -30.71 13.63 -10.20
C VAL A 187 -31.85 13.07 -11.05
N PHE A 188 -31.76 11.82 -11.51
CA PHE A 188 -32.84 11.17 -12.26
C PHE A 188 -34.15 11.09 -11.45
N LYS A 189 -34.06 10.78 -10.15
CA LYS A 189 -35.23 10.79 -9.25
C LYS A 189 -35.83 12.18 -9.06
N GLN A 190 -35.01 13.24 -9.00
CA GLN A 190 -35.51 14.61 -8.89
C GLN A 190 -36.23 15.05 -10.17
N VAL A 191 -35.66 14.76 -11.34
CA VAL A 191 -36.27 15.09 -12.65
C VAL A 191 -37.60 14.36 -12.84
N MET A 192 -37.66 13.06 -12.51
CA MET A 192 -38.91 12.28 -12.55
C MET A 192 -39.99 12.90 -11.65
N LYS A 193 -39.61 13.33 -10.43
CA LYS A 193 -40.53 13.93 -9.46
C LYS A 193 -41.01 15.34 -9.88
N GLU A 194 -40.22 16.08 -10.64
CA GLU A 194 -40.66 17.34 -11.26
C GLU A 194 -41.58 17.09 -12.46
N THR A 195 -41.30 16.05 -13.26
CA THR A 195 -42.10 15.72 -14.45
C THR A 195 -43.50 15.21 -14.04
N GLU A 196 -43.61 14.46 -12.94
CA GLU A 196 -44.90 14.00 -12.40
C GLU A 196 -45.79 15.12 -11.81
N LYS A 197 -45.21 16.32 -11.58
CA LYS A 197 -45.95 17.50 -11.08
C LYS A 197 -46.42 18.45 -12.19
N THR A 198 -46.05 18.20 -13.44
CA THR A 198 -46.41 19.02 -14.60
C THR A 198 -47.51 18.33 -15.41
#